data_AF-A0A1Q5SJ72-F1
#
_entry.id   AF-A0A1Q5SJ72-F1
#
_cell.length_a   1.000
_cell.length_b   1.000
_cell.length_c   1.000
_cell.angle_alpha   90.00
_cell.angle_beta   90.00
_cell.angle_gamma   90.00
#
_symmetry.space_group_name_H-M   'P 1'
#
loop_
_entity.id
_entity.type
_entity.pdbx_description
1 polymer ?
#
loop_
_entity_poly.entity_id
_entity_poly.type
_entity_poly.pdbx_seq_one_letter_code
_entity_poly.pdbx_strand_id
1 'polypeptide(L)'
;MDESKLDAADVAAIEALEQAEDPAWKRLARLAGQSRLVRKERTRERDLALAEAEAQAKLRIRADRKRAKDADRQRQHRASKDVQNQKALERLMRATANPNHDKRLEQLRGNEVAYTRFYGELREARESGMKVSGAKLAKLYNDAWDENISRDTAIRWRTICLHLEAKGGPWFVRQGPTKRAG
;
A
#
# COMPACT_ATOMS: atom_id res chain seq x y z
N MET A 1 -11.50 -42.18 -81.36
CA MET A 1 -11.81 -41.85 -79.97
C MET A 1 -12.36 -43.13 -79.38
N ASP A 2 -11.48 -43.93 -78.78
CA ASP A 2 -11.86 -45.23 -78.21
C ASP A 2 -12.30 -45.02 -76.76
N GLU A 3 -13.59 -45.25 -76.53
CA GLU A 3 -14.16 -45.36 -75.19
C GLU A 3 -13.67 -46.67 -74.58
N SER A 4 -12.68 -46.54 -73.70
CA SER A 4 -12.05 -47.60 -72.92
C SER A 4 -13.12 -48.46 -72.23
N LYS A 5 -13.33 -49.67 -72.73
CA LYS A 5 -14.12 -50.70 -72.05
C LYS A 5 -13.33 -51.15 -70.83
N LEU A 6 -13.80 -50.77 -69.64
CA LEU A 6 -13.36 -51.38 -68.39
C LEU A 6 -13.69 -52.87 -68.46
N ASP A 7 -12.68 -53.72 -68.27
CA ASP A 7 -12.88 -55.17 -68.28
C ASP A 7 -13.74 -55.57 -67.07
N ALA A 8 -14.50 -56.66 -67.18
CA ALA A 8 -15.36 -57.15 -66.11
C ALA A 8 -14.59 -57.42 -64.79
N ALA A 9 -13.29 -57.69 -64.90
CA ALA A 9 -12.38 -57.82 -63.76
C ALA A 9 -12.13 -56.47 -63.04
N ASP A 10 -12.07 -55.36 -63.77
CA ASP A 10 -11.89 -54.03 -63.19
C ASP A 10 -13.18 -53.56 -62.50
N VAL A 11 -14.35 -53.86 -63.09
CA VAL A 11 -15.66 -53.57 -62.48
C VAL A 11 -15.83 -54.38 -61.19
N ALA A 12 -15.49 -55.67 -61.19
CA ALA A 12 -15.55 -56.52 -60.00
C ALA A 12 -14.55 -56.10 -58.90
N ALA A 13 -13.37 -55.62 -59.27
CA ALA A 13 -12.39 -55.08 -58.32
C ALA A 13 -12.87 -53.77 -57.68
N ILE A 14 -13.57 -52.92 -58.45
CA ILE A 14 -14.17 -51.67 -57.95
C ILE A 14 -15.35 -51.98 -57.01
N GLU A 15 -16.24 -52.90 -57.38
CA GLU A 15 -17.35 -53.33 -56.51
C GLU A 15 -16.85 -54.02 -55.22
N ALA A 16 -15.79 -54.82 -55.28
CA ALA A 16 -15.17 -55.43 -54.11
C ALA A 16 -14.49 -54.40 -53.17
N LEU A 17 -13.95 -53.31 -53.73
CA LEU A 17 -13.39 -52.19 -52.96
C LEU A 17 -14.48 -51.31 -52.33
N GLU A 18 -15.66 -51.19 -52.96
CA GLU A 18 -16.82 -50.49 -52.41
C GLU A 18 -17.54 -51.29 -51.32
N GLN A 19 -17.56 -52.63 -51.42
CA GLN A 19 -18.12 -53.53 -50.41
C GLN A 19 -17.18 -53.79 -49.21
N ALA A 20 -15.91 -53.39 -49.29
CA ALA A 20 -15.02 -53.44 -48.14
C ALA A 20 -15.57 -52.53 -47.02
N GLU A 21 -16.00 -53.10 -45.90
CA GLU A 21 -16.77 -52.43 -44.83
C GLU A 21 -16.10 -51.18 -44.22
N ASP A 22 -14.81 -50.93 -44.49
CA ASP A 22 -14.16 -49.66 -44.21
C ASP A 22 -12.94 -49.43 -45.12
N PRO A 23 -13.10 -48.82 -46.31
CA PRO A 23 -12.00 -48.64 -47.25
C PRO A 23 -10.93 -47.74 -46.63
N ALA A 24 -9.66 -48.07 -46.87
CA ALA A 24 -8.50 -47.46 -46.21
C ALA A 24 -8.49 -45.91 -46.25
N TRP A 25 -9.09 -45.29 -47.27
CA TRP A 25 -9.23 -43.84 -47.39
C TRP A 25 -10.15 -43.22 -46.31
N LYS A 26 -11.20 -43.92 -45.84
CA LYS A 26 -12.07 -43.45 -44.75
C LYS A 26 -11.32 -43.41 -43.41
N ARG A 27 -10.47 -44.42 -43.16
CA ARG A 27 -9.57 -44.45 -41.98
C ARG A 27 -8.57 -43.30 -42.00
N LEU A 28 -7.94 -43.05 -43.15
CA LEU A 28 -7.00 -41.93 -43.32
C LEU A 28 -7.67 -40.56 -43.15
N ALA A 29 -8.88 -40.37 -43.69
CA ALA A 29 -9.66 -39.15 -43.49
C ALA A 29 -10.04 -38.92 -42.01
N ARG A 30 -10.42 -39.99 -41.29
CA ARG A 30 -10.72 -39.95 -39.84
C ARG A 30 -9.48 -39.58 -39.02
N LEU A 31 -8.33 -40.19 -39.30
CA LEU A 31 -7.04 -39.89 -38.65
C LEU A 31 -6.57 -38.45 -38.93
N ALA A 32 -6.76 -37.96 -40.16
CA ALA A 32 -6.47 -36.58 -40.52
C ALA A 32 -7.41 -35.57 -39.82
N GLY A 33 -8.69 -35.91 -39.69
CA GLY A 33 -9.67 -35.15 -38.91
C GLY A 33 -9.32 -35.08 -37.42
N GLN A 34 -8.97 -36.22 -36.82
CA GLN A 34 -8.47 -36.31 -35.44
C GLN A 34 -7.20 -35.49 -35.24
N SER A 35 -6.24 -35.55 -36.18
CA SER A 35 -5.01 -34.76 -36.13
C SER A 35 -5.27 -33.25 -36.19
N ARG A 36 -6.27 -32.79 -36.97
CA ARG A 36 -6.68 -31.38 -37.01
C ARG A 36 -7.36 -30.94 -35.71
N LEU A 37 -8.16 -31.80 -35.09
CA LEU A 37 -8.80 -31.52 -33.79
C LEU A 37 -7.76 -31.36 -32.69
N VAL A 38 -6.79 -32.28 -32.61
CA VAL A 38 -5.69 -32.21 -31.64
C VAL A 38 -4.86 -30.93 -31.80
N ARG A 39 -4.58 -30.50 -33.05
CA ARG A 39 -3.90 -29.22 -33.29
C ARG A 39 -4.73 -28.01 -32.82
N LYS A 40 -6.04 -28.02 -33.05
CA LYS A 40 -6.96 -26.96 -32.59
C LYS A 40 -7.07 -26.90 -31.07
N GLU A 41 -7.12 -28.06 -30.41
CA GLU A 41 -7.12 -28.15 -28.94
C GLU A 41 -5.81 -27.64 -28.35
N ARG A 42 -4.66 -28.07 -28.89
CA ARG A 42 -3.35 -27.53 -28.48
C ARG A 42 -3.23 -26.01 -28.64
N THR A 43 -3.77 -25.44 -29.73
CA THR A 43 -3.79 -23.98 -29.89
C THR A 43 -4.68 -23.31 -28.85
N ARG A 44 -5.85 -23.88 -28.54
CA ARG A 44 -6.74 -23.34 -27.48
C ARG A 44 -6.10 -23.42 -26.10
N GLU A 45 -5.45 -24.53 -25.76
CA GLU A 45 -4.72 -24.68 -24.49
C GLU A 45 -3.60 -23.64 -24.38
N ARG A 46 -2.86 -23.42 -25.47
CA ARG A 46 -1.80 -22.40 -25.52
C ARG A 46 -2.35 -20.99 -25.33
N ASP A 47 -3.44 -20.67 -25.99
CA ASP A 47 -4.07 -19.34 -25.91
C ASP A 47 -4.66 -19.08 -24.51
N LEU A 48 -5.25 -20.10 -23.88
CA LEU A 48 -5.71 -20.02 -22.49
C LEU A 48 -4.54 -19.82 -21.52
N ALA A 49 -3.45 -20.57 -21.67
CA ALA A 49 -2.26 -20.41 -20.83
C ALA A 49 -1.62 -19.01 -20.96
N LEU A 50 -1.61 -18.45 -22.18
CA LEU A 50 -1.15 -17.08 -22.42
C LEU A 50 -2.08 -16.05 -21.75
N ALA A 51 -3.40 -16.23 -21.86
CA ALA A 51 -4.38 -15.34 -21.22
C ALA A 51 -4.28 -15.37 -19.69
N GLU A 52 -4.07 -16.55 -19.10
CA GLU A 52 -3.86 -16.72 -17.66
C GLU A 52 -2.55 -16.05 -17.20
N ALA A 53 -1.46 -16.24 -17.94
CA ALA A 53 -0.17 -15.61 -17.65
C ALA A 53 -0.27 -14.07 -17.72
N GLU A 54 -0.96 -13.53 -18.73
CA GLU A 54 -1.23 -12.09 -18.83
C GLU A 54 -2.08 -11.56 -17.68
N ALA A 55 -3.12 -12.30 -17.28
CA ALA A 55 -3.98 -11.91 -16.16
C ALA A 55 -3.17 -11.87 -14.85
N GLN A 56 -2.33 -12.88 -14.60
CA GLN A 56 -1.44 -12.91 -13.44
C GLN A 56 -0.42 -11.77 -13.46
N ALA A 57 0.19 -11.48 -14.62
CA ALA A 57 1.11 -10.35 -14.77
C ALA A 57 0.42 -9.01 -14.48
N LYS A 58 -0.80 -8.80 -15.00
CA LYS A 58 -1.61 -7.60 -14.73
C LYS A 58 -1.95 -7.46 -13.24
N LEU A 59 -2.25 -8.57 -12.54
CA LEU A 59 -2.51 -8.57 -11.10
C LEU A 59 -1.26 -8.21 -10.29
N ARG A 60 -0.10 -8.78 -10.63
CA ARG A 60 1.19 -8.44 -10.00
C ARG A 60 1.52 -6.96 -10.15
N ILE A 61 1.44 -6.43 -11.38
CA ILE A 61 1.68 -5.00 -11.65
C ILE A 61 0.74 -4.10 -10.83
N ARG A 62 -0.54 -4.46 -10.72
CA ARG A 62 -1.50 -3.70 -9.89
C ARG A 62 -1.15 -3.76 -8.40
N ALA A 63 -0.77 -4.94 -7.89
CA ALA A 63 -0.35 -5.10 -6.50
C ALA A 63 0.91 -4.28 -6.19
N ASP A 64 1.90 -4.29 -7.08
CA ASP A 64 3.14 -3.52 -6.89
C ASP A 64 2.90 -2.02 -6.98
N ARG A 65 2.05 -1.57 -7.92
CA ARG A 65 1.60 -0.16 -7.98
C ARG A 65 0.88 0.26 -6.70
N LYS A 66 0.05 -0.62 -6.11
CA LYS A 66 -0.64 -0.35 -4.85
C LYS A 66 0.38 -0.20 -3.71
N ARG A 67 1.31 -1.15 -3.57
CA ARG A 67 2.39 -1.11 -2.58
C ARG A 67 3.24 0.15 -2.71
N ALA A 68 3.61 0.54 -3.93
CA ALA A 68 4.38 1.75 -4.18
C ALA A 68 3.63 3.01 -3.76
N LYS A 69 2.33 3.12 -4.09
CA LYS A 69 1.48 4.24 -3.65
C LYS A 69 1.32 4.30 -2.14
N ASP A 70 1.13 3.16 -1.49
CA ASP A 70 1.00 3.11 -0.02
C ASP A 70 2.31 3.51 0.66
N ALA A 71 3.46 3.09 0.12
CA ALA A 71 4.78 3.51 0.60
C ALA A 71 5.02 5.01 0.40
N ASP A 72 4.64 5.58 -0.74
CA ASP A 72 4.75 7.02 -1.01
C ASP A 72 3.85 7.84 -0.05
N ARG A 73 2.61 7.40 0.16
CA ARG A 73 1.70 8.02 1.14
C ARG A 73 2.29 8.00 2.55
N GLN A 74 2.92 6.89 2.97
CA GLN A 74 3.59 6.80 4.27
C GLN A 74 4.79 7.76 4.36
N ARG A 75 5.59 7.89 3.30
CA ARG A 75 6.72 8.84 3.25
C ARG A 75 6.23 10.28 3.37
N GLN A 76 5.23 10.68 2.59
CA GLN A 76 4.64 12.02 2.65
C GLN A 76 4.04 12.32 4.03
N HIS A 77 3.36 11.35 4.63
CA HIS A 77 2.80 11.48 5.98
C HIS A 77 3.90 11.72 7.03
N ARG A 78 4.99 10.94 7.00
CA ARG A 78 6.15 11.13 7.90
C ARG A 78 6.79 12.50 7.70
N ALA A 79 7.07 12.89 6.46
CA ALA A 79 7.65 14.19 6.15
C ALA A 79 6.76 15.36 6.63
N SER A 80 5.44 15.25 6.49
CA SER A 80 4.49 16.25 7.03
C SER A 80 4.52 16.31 8.56
N LYS A 81 4.58 15.16 9.24
CA LYS A 81 4.69 15.07 10.70
C LYS A 81 5.99 15.72 11.21
N ASP A 82 7.11 15.47 10.53
CA ASP A 82 8.41 16.04 10.87
C ASP A 82 8.41 17.58 10.73
N VAL A 83 7.83 18.10 9.63
CA VAL A 83 7.67 19.55 9.45
C VAL A 83 6.77 20.18 10.52
N GLN A 84 5.69 19.49 10.93
CA GLN A 84 4.82 19.98 12.00
C GLN A 84 5.55 20.00 13.35
N ASN A 85 6.31 18.96 13.67
CA ASN A 85 7.10 18.89 14.89
C ASN A 85 8.19 19.97 14.92
N GLN A 86 8.87 20.20 13.79
CA GLN A 86 9.87 21.26 13.67
C GLN A 86 9.27 22.65 13.88
N LYS A 87 8.12 22.95 13.26
CA LYS A 87 7.40 24.22 13.48
C LYS A 87 6.96 24.38 14.94
N ALA A 88 6.55 23.28 15.57
CA ALA A 88 6.15 23.30 16.97
C ALA A 88 7.37 23.58 17.87
N LEU A 89 8.51 22.94 17.61
CA LEU A 89 9.78 23.22 18.30
C LEU A 89 10.19 24.69 18.18
N GLU A 90 10.22 25.24 16.96
CA GLU A 90 10.58 26.64 16.73
C GLU A 90 9.68 27.61 17.49
N ARG A 91 8.37 27.33 17.53
CA ARG A 91 7.42 28.14 18.30
C ARG A 91 7.62 28.01 19.79
N LEU A 92 7.91 26.80 20.28
CA LEU A 92 8.19 26.57 21.68
C LEU A 92 9.44 27.34 22.11
N MET A 93 10.52 27.28 21.32
CA MET A 93 11.74 28.04 21.56
C MET A 93 11.48 29.55 21.61
N ARG A 94 10.59 30.05 20.74
CA ARG A 94 10.19 31.46 20.78
C ARG A 94 9.38 31.81 22.03
N ALA A 95 8.49 30.91 22.45
CA ALA A 95 7.68 31.09 23.66
C ALA A 95 8.52 31.00 24.94
N THR A 96 9.53 30.12 25.00
CA THR A 96 10.44 29.99 26.14
C THR A 96 11.47 31.12 26.20
N ALA A 97 11.81 31.74 25.06
CA ALA A 97 12.66 32.92 25.01
C ALA A 97 12.02 34.14 25.70
N ASN A 98 10.70 34.30 25.61
CA ASN A 98 9.92 35.36 26.27
C ASN A 98 8.71 34.78 27.01
N PRO A 99 8.91 34.20 28.20
CA PRO A 99 7.88 33.43 28.90
C PRO A 99 6.77 34.29 29.52
N ASN A 100 6.89 35.63 29.52
CA ASN A 100 5.89 36.56 30.08
C ASN A 100 5.44 36.17 31.51
N HIS A 101 6.41 35.89 32.40
CA HIS A 101 6.19 35.41 33.78
C HIS A 101 5.48 34.05 33.90
N ASP A 102 5.38 33.27 32.83
CA ASP A 102 4.92 31.88 32.91
C ASP A 102 6.04 30.96 33.39
N LYS A 103 6.01 30.64 34.68
CA LYS A 103 6.95 29.71 35.33
C LYS A 103 7.05 28.36 34.62
N ARG A 104 5.99 27.91 33.94
CA ARG A 104 6.02 26.61 33.22
C ARG A 104 6.83 26.71 31.93
N LEU A 105 6.78 27.84 31.23
CA LEU A 105 7.62 28.09 30.04
C LEU A 105 9.08 28.31 30.45
N GLU A 106 9.34 28.99 31.56
CA GLU A 106 10.69 29.15 32.12
C GLU A 106 11.36 27.80 32.40
N GLN A 107 10.60 26.84 32.95
CA GLN A 107 11.09 25.48 33.21
C GLN A 107 11.44 24.66 31.95
N LEU A 108 10.88 25.04 30.80
CA LEU A 108 11.15 24.35 29.53
C LEU A 108 12.38 24.90 28.79
N ARG A 109 12.91 26.05 29.22
CA ARG A 109 14.05 26.68 28.57
C ARG A 109 15.26 25.76 28.57
N GLY A 110 15.80 25.47 27.38
CA GLY A 110 16.92 24.53 27.19
C GLY A 110 16.51 23.05 27.08
N ASN A 111 15.22 22.73 27.27
CA ASN A 111 14.68 21.37 27.16
C ASN A 111 13.59 21.26 26.07
N GLU A 112 13.51 22.24 25.16
CA GLU A 112 12.42 22.36 24.19
C GLU A 112 12.35 21.17 23.22
N VAL A 113 13.50 20.61 22.84
CA VAL A 113 13.57 19.45 21.93
C VAL A 113 12.97 18.20 22.58
N ALA A 114 13.47 17.84 23.77
CA ALA A 114 12.98 16.69 24.52
C ALA A 114 11.48 16.82 24.83
N TYR A 115 11.05 18.04 25.17
CA TYR A 115 9.65 18.33 25.41
C TYR A 115 8.77 18.22 24.15
N THR A 116 9.25 18.69 22.99
CA THR A 116 8.51 18.59 21.73
C THR A 116 8.38 17.12 21.29
N ARG A 117 9.43 16.32 21.48
CA ARG A 117 9.39 14.85 21.29
C ARG A 117 8.37 14.19 22.20
N PHE A 118 8.41 14.51 23.50
CA PHE A 118 7.46 14.00 24.48
C PHE A 118 6.01 14.36 24.13
N TYR A 119 5.77 15.59 23.67
CA TYR A 119 4.46 16.01 23.21
C TYR A 119 3.98 15.19 21.99
N GLY A 120 4.89 14.84 21.07
CA GLY A 120 4.62 13.94 19.96
C GLY A 120 4.10 12.58 20.43
N GLU A 121 4.81 11.94 21.38
CA GLU A 121 4.41 10.65 21.96
C GLU A 121 3.07 10.74 22.70
N LEU A 122 2.86 11.82 23.46
CA LEU A 122 1.60 12.07 24.17
C LEU A 122 0.43 12.20 23.19
N ARG A 123 0.62 12.93 22.09
CA ARG A 123 -0.40 13.13 21.07
C ARG A 123 -0.73 11.84 20.34
N GLU A 124 0.28 11.07 19.94
CA GLU A 124 0.10 9.77 19.29
C GLU A 124 -0.61 8.77 20.21
N ALA A 125 -0.23 8.72 21.48
CA ALA A 125 -0.92 7.90 22.48
C ALA A 125 -2.39 8.30 22.64
N ARG A 126 -2.73 9.61 22.59
CA ARG A 126 -4.12 10.08 22.63
C ARG A 126 -4.89 9.73 21.34
N GLU A 127 -4.29 9.92 20.17
CA GLU A 127 -4.89 9.59 18.87
C GLU A 127 -5.19 8.08 18.75
N SER A 128 -4.36 7.23 19.38
CA SER A 128 -4.60 5.78 19.47
C SER A 128 -5.70 5.37 20.47
N GLY A 129 -6.32 6.32 21.18
CA GLY A 129 -7.33 6.06 22.21
C GLY A 129 -6.78 5.45 23.50
N MET A 130 -5.46 5.40 23.66
CA MET A 130 -4.81 4.78 24.81
C MET A 130 -4.88 5.68 26.03
N LYS A 131 -5.40 5.17 27.16
CA LYS A 131 -5.25 5.83 28.47
C LYS A 131 -3.80 5.69 28.93
N VAL A 132 -3.03 6.76 28.78
CA VAL A 132 -1.62 6.81 29.17
C VAL A 132 -1.45 7.34 30.60
N SER A 133 -0.89 6.50 31.47
CA SER A 133 -0.39 6.92 32.79
C SER A 133 0.98 7.58 32.66
N GLY A 134 1.44 8.31 33.68
CA GLY A 134 2.77 8.94 33.67
C GLY A 134 3.91 7.93 33.50
N ALA A 135 3.80 6.75 34.12
CA ALA A 135 4.78 5.67 33.97
C ALA A 135 4.81 5.12 32.54
N LYS A 136 3.64 4.98 31.91
CA LYS A 136 3.56 4.50 30.53
C LYS A 136 4.10 5.53 29.53
N LEU A 137 3.88 6.83 29.76
CA LEU A 137 4.46 7.90 28.95
C LEU A 137 5.98 7.95 29.05
N ALA A 138 6.52 7.83 30.28
CA ALA A 138 7.97 7.75 30.48
C ALA A 138 8.56 6.57 29.69
N LYS A 139 7.92 5.39 29.78
CA LYS A 139 8.34 4.21 29.03
C LYS A 139 8.30 4.44 27.51
N LEU A 140 7.18 4.93 26.97
CA LEU A 140 7.04 5.18 25.53
C LEU A 140 8.11 6.16 25.01
N TYR A 141 8.39 7.22 25.78
CA TYR A 141 9.43 8.17 25.44
C TYR A 141 10.83 7.54 25.46
N ASN A 142 11.16 6.81 26.52
CA ASN A 142 12.47 6.17 26.67
C ASN A 142 12.70 5.11 25.57
N ASP A 143 11.67 4.32 25.25
CA ASP A 143 11.72 3.29 24.20
C ASP A 143 11.92 3.92 22.81
N ALA A 144 11.38 5.14 22.57
CA ALA A 144 11.44 5.81 21.28
C ALA A 144 12.72 6.65 21.07
N TRP A 145 13.29 7.20 22.14
CA TRP A 145 14.35 8.24 22.04
C TRP A 145 15.66 7.88 22.76
N ASP A 146 15.77 6.70 23.35
CA ASP A 146 16.95 6.23 24.12
C ASP A 146 17.41 7.24 25.21
N GLU A 147 16.44 7.96 25.75
CA GLU A 147 16.62 8.86 26.89
C GLU A 147 16.01 8.19 28.14
N ASN A 148 16.39 8.65 29.33
CA ASN A 148 15.86 8.09 30.58
C ASN A 148 15.14 9.15 31.41
N ILE A 149 13.87 9.39 31.11
CA ILE A 149 13.02 10.23 31.94
C ILE A 149 12.32 9.42 33.02
N SER A 150 12.21 10.01 34.21
CA SER A 150 11.46 9.40 35.31
C SER A 150 9.94 9.56 35.10
N ARG A 151 9.16 8.72 35.80
CA ARG A 151 7.70 8.86 35.87
C ARG A 151 7.27 10.27 36.28
N ASP A 152 7.95 10.86 37.25
CA ASP A 152 7.58 12.18 37.79
C ASP A 152 7.87 13.30 36.80
N THR A 153 8.97 13.16 36.04
CA THR A 153 9.27 14.05 34.91
C THR A 153 8.18 13.96 33.85
N ALA A 154 7.75 12.75 33.48
CA ALA A 154 6.66 12.56 32.51
C ALA A 154 5.32 13.15 33.00
N ILE A 155 4.99 13.04 34.29
CA ILE A 155 3.79 13.68 34.88
C ILE A 155 3.88 15.20 34.80
N ARG A 156 5.06 15.77 35.13
CA ARG A 156 5.31 17.21 35.08
C ARG A 156 5.17 17.71 33.64
N TRP A 157 5.84 17.06 32.69
CA TRP A 157 5.79 17.43 31.28
C TRP A 157 4.38 17.34 30.73
N ARG A 158 3.63 16.27 31.05
CA ARG A 158 2.20 16.16 30.68
C ARG A 158 1.37 17.33 31.21
N THR A 159 1.59 17.76 32.45
CA THR A 159 0.89 18.90 33.05
C THR A 159 1.20 20.20 32.31
N ILE A 160 2.47 20.40 31.93
CA ILE A 160 2.85 21.55 31.11
C ILE A 160 2.21 21.46 29.72
N CYS A 161 2.08 20.26 29.13
CA CYS A 161 1.48 20.11 27.80
C CYS A 161 0.03 20.56 27.83
N LEU A 162 -0.72 20.07 28.83
CA LEU A 162 -2.12 20.44 29.04
C LEU A 162 -2.29 21.96 29.25
N HIS A 163 -1.39 22.59 30.00
CA HIS A 163 -1.42 24.04 30.20
C HIS A 163 -1.18 24.82 28.90
N LEU A 164 -0.19 24.40 28.12
CA LEU A 164 0.13 25.06 26.85
C LEU A 164 -0.94 24.79 25.78
N GLU A 165 -1.57 23.62 25.78
CA GLU A 165 -2.75 23.33 24.97
C GLU A 165 -3.91 24.27 25.34
N ALA A 166 -4.19 24.43 26.64
CA ALA A 166 -5.28 25.30 27.12
C ALA A 166 -5.08 26.78 26.76
N LYS A 167 -3.85 27.25 26.66
CA LYS A 167 -3.54 28.62 26.21
C LYS A 167 -3.71 28.84 24.71
N GLY A 168 -4.09 27.80 23.93
CA GLY A 168 -4.24 27.86 22.47
C GLY A 168 -3.41 26.86 21.63
N GLY A 169 -2.58 26.00 22.24
CA GLY A 169 -1.83 24.93 21.57
C GLY A 169 -0.79 25.34 20.50
N PRO A 170 -0.09 24.32 19.95
CA PRO A 170 1.28 24.29 19.40
C PRO A 170 2.00 25.63 19.28
N TRP A 171 2.13 26.18 20.49
CA TRP A 171 2.90 27.30 21.01
C TRP A 171 2.78 28.65 20.29
N PHE A 172 1.55 28.90 19.82
CA PHE A 172 0.85 30.17 19.57
C PHE A 172 1.34 31.08 18.42
N VAL A 173 0.49 31.27 17.38
CA VAL A 173 0.65 32.32 16.34
C VAL A 173 -0.60 33.23 16.29
N ARG A 174 -0.39 34.52 16.63
CA ARG A 174 -1.23 35.74 16.60
C ARG A 174 -2.67 35.73 17.15
N GLN A 175 -2.88 36.57 18.18
CA GLN A 175 -4.01 37.51 18.20
C GLN A 175 -3.88 38.44 16.98
N GLY A 176 -4.87 38.43 16.08
CA GLY A 176 -5.07 39.54 15.13
C GLY A 176 -6.05 40.54 15.73
N PRO A 177 -5.91 41.86 15.49
CA PRO A 177 -6.94 42.81 15.86
C PRO A 177 -8.16 42.53 14.98
N THR A 178 -9.32 42.25 15.57
CA THR A 178 -10.59 42.42 14.85
C THR A 178 -10.72 43.91 14.56
N LYS A 179 -10.34 44.32 13.34
CA LYS A 179 -10.73 45.62 12.80
C LYS A 179 -12.24 45.74 12.99
N ARG A 180 -12.70 46.68 13.81
CA ARG A 180 -14.08 47.17 13.71
C ARG A 180 -14.17 47.79 12.32
N ALA A 181 -14.88 47.13 11.41
CA ALA A 181 -15.39 47.80 10.23
C ALA A 181 -16.36 48.88 10.74
N GLY A 182 -16.21 50.09 10.18
CA GLY A 182 -16.95 51.28 10.57
C GLY A 182 -18.43 51.22 10.25
#